data_AF-N8ZNL4-F1
#
_entry.id   AF-N8ZNL4-F1
#
_cell.length_a   1.000
_cell.length_b   1.000
_cell.length_c   1.000
_cell.angle_alpha   90.00
_cell.angle_beta   90.00
_cell.angle_gamma   90.00
#
_symmetry.space_group_name_H-M   'P 1'
#
loop_
_entity.id
_entity.type
_entity.pdbx_description
1 polymer ?
#
loop_
_entity_poly.entity_id
_entity_poly.type
_entity_poly.pdbx_seq_one_letter_code
_entity_poly.pdbx_strand_id
1 'polypeptide(L)'
;MNNRVNKKYFAIFSLLMLSPMAWSATCNKAMNNTMINGDLNVPAVATCIINNTVVNGDVIAQKNSTLVVDKATVHGDINAEGAKVVKILSSAIQGDVKTSHISAAFVIDKSAINGDLSCLGNARLSGGNNAISGSKSAQCK
;
A
#
# COMPACT_ATOMS: atom_id res chain seq x y z
N MET A 1 43.99 37.86 42.11
CA MET A 1 43.58 37.03 40.95
C MET A 1 42.38 36.19 41.37
N ASN A 2 41.14 36.70 41.20
CA ASN A 2 39.91 35.95 41.48
C ASN A 2 39.34 35.43 40.17
N ASN A 3 39.37 34.11 39.98
CA ASN A 3 38.90 33.46 38.75
C ASN A 3 37.41 33.15 38.87
N ARG A 4 36.60 33.78 38.01
CA ARG A 4 35.16 33.51 37.86
C ARG A 4 34.98 32.17 37.15
N VAL A 5 34.22 31.25 37.75
CA VAL A 5 33.67 30.10 37.01
C VAL A 5 32.19 30.40 36.72
N ASN A 6 31.93 30.94 35.53
CA ASN A 6 30.57 31.13 35.00
C ASN A 6 30.02 29.79 34.52
N LYS A 7 28.97 29.31 35.19
CA LYS A 7 28.25 28.07 34.87
C LYS A 7 27.38 28.32 33.63
N LYS A 8 27.79 27.79 32.48
CA LYS A 8 27.02 27.86 31.22
C LYS A 8 25.85 26.88 31.27
N TYR A 9 24.63 27.41 31.25
CA TYR A 9 23.40 26.64 31.17
C TYR A 9 23.26 26.05 29.75
N PHE A 10 23.41 24.73 29.64
CA PHE A 10 23.07 23.98 28.44
C PHE A 10 21.57 23.67 28.51
N ALA A 11 20.73 24.48 27.85
CA ALA A 11 19.33 24.15 27.65
C ALA A 11 19.22 23.30 26.38
N ILE A 12 19.00 22.00 26.55
CA ILE A 12 18.67 21.08 25.45
C ILE A 12 17.18 21.28 25.14
N PHE A 13 16.90 22.03 24.07
CA PHE A 13 15.54 22.20 23.55
C PHE A 13 15.22 20.97 22.69
N SER A 14 14.74 19.90 23.32
CA SER A 14 14.21 18.74 22.59
C SER A 14 12.97 19.17 21.82
N LEU A 15 13.09 19.35 20.50
CA LEU A 15 11.94 19.36 19.60
C LEU A 15 11.26 17.98 19.72
N LEU A 16 10.12 17.94 20.42
CA LEU A 16 9.15 16.87 20.24
C LEU A 16 8.65 16.95 18.80
N MET A 17 9.23 16.13 17.93
CA MET A 17 8.67 15.86 16.61
C MET A 17 7.32 15.21 16.82
N LEU A 18 6.23 16.00 16.79
CA LEU A 18 4.90 15.46 16.61
C LEU A 18 4.88 14.81 15.23
N SER A 19 5.19 13.52 15.20
CA SER A 19 4.93 12.70 14.02
C SER A 19 3.44 12.82 13.74
N PRO A 20 3.01 13.22 12.53
CA PRO A 20 1.61 13.11 12.19
C PRO A 20 1.26 11.63 12.37
N MET A 21 0.25 11.35 13.19
CA MET A 21 -0.28 10.00 13.32
C MET A 21 -0.92 9.66 11.97
N ALA A 22 -0.14 9.05 11.08
CA ALA A 22 -0.68 8.39 9.90
C ALA A 22 -1.62 7.30 10.42
N TRP A 23 -2.92 7.54 10.29
CA TRP A 23 -3.90 6.54 10.69
C TRP A 23 -3.91 5.47 9.60
N SER A 24 -3.15 4.40 9.83
CA SER A 24 -3.21 3.21 8.99
C SER A 24 -4.25 2.25 9.55
N ALA A 25 -5.31 2.01 8.79
CA ALA A 25 -6.26 0.95 9.07
C ALA A 25 -5.59 -0.40 8.83
N THR A 26 -5.77 -1.35 9.76
CA THR A 26 -5.25 -2.71 9.59
C THR A 26 -6.34 -3.62 9.07
N CYS A 27 -6.08 -4.32 7.98
CA CYS A 27 -7.01 -5.29 7.39
C CYS A 27 -6.49 -6.72 7.53
N ASN A 28 -7.19 -7.50 8.36
CA ASN A 28 -6.91 -8.91 8.61
C ASN A 28 -8.12 -9.81 8.32
N LYS A 29 -9.16 -9.27 7.67
CA LYS A 29 -10.41 -9.95 7.34
C LYS A 29 -11.08 -9.29 6.13
N ALA A 30 -12.24 -9.80 5.74
CA ALA A 30 -13.07 -9.16 4.72
C ALA A 30 -13.73 -7.87 5.25
N MET A 31 -13.74 -6.84 4.41
CA MET A 31 -14.44 -5.56 4.62
C MET A 31 -15.31 -5.29 3.39
N ASN A 32 -16.56 -4.90 3.61
CA ASN A 32 -17.54 -4.72 2.55
C ASN A 32 -18.24 -3.38 2.73
N ASN A 33 -18.49 -2.64 1.65
CA ASN A 33 -19.28 -1.40 1.66
C ASN A 33 -18.77 -0.37 2.69
N THR A 34 -17.45 -0.25 2.82
CA THR A 34 -16.83 0.61 3.84
C THR A 34 -16.00 1.71 3.18
N MET A 35 -15.82 2.83 3.88
CA MET A 35 -14.83 3.86 3.52
C MET A 35 -13.71 3.84 4.57
N ILE A 36 -12.47 3.71 4.10
CA ILE A 36 -11.26 3.76 4.92
C ILE A 36 -10.61 5.13 4.69
N ASN A 37 -10.56 5.94 5.74
CA ASN A 37 -9.99 7.27 5.67
C ASN A 37 -8.51 7.25 6.09
N GLY A 38 -7.64 6.93 5.12
CA GLY A 38 -6.21 6.78 5.31
C GLY A 38 -5.69 5.51 4.62
N ASP A 39 -4.47 5.11 4.99
CA ASP A 39 -3.81 3.95 4.41
C ASP A 39 -4.38 2.64 4.96
N LEU A 40 -4.31 1.58 4.17
CA LEU A 40 -4.71 0.23 4.54
C LEU A 40 -3.49 -0.69 4.56
N ASN A 41 -3.08 -1.12 5.74
CA ASN A 41 -2.03 -2.11 5.91
C ASN A 41 -2.64 -3.52 6.05
N VAL A 42 -2.23 -4.44 5.18
CA VAL A 42 -2.52 -5.88 5.29
C VAL A 42 -1.32 -6.55 5.92
N PRO A 43 -1.40 -7.01 7.19
CA PRO A 43 -0.27 -7.59 7.89
C PRO A 43 0.27 -8.84 7.21
N ALA A 44 1.51 -9.19 7.56
CA ALA A 44 2.12 -10.41 7.07
C ALA A 44 1.23 -11.62 7.41
N VAL A 45 1.19 -12.61 6.51
CA VAL A 45 0.35 -13.83 6.58
C VAL A 45 -1.17 -13.61 6.70
N ALA A 46 -1.65 -12.36 6.79
CA ALA A 46 -3.05 -12.06 6.89
C ALA A 46 -3.76 -12.15 5.53
N THR A 47 -5.07 -12.36 5.57
CA THR A 47 -5.94 -12.26 4.39
C THR A 47 -6.85 -11.05 4.54
N CYS A 48 -6.74 -10.12 3.60
CA CYS A 48 -7.60 -8.96 3.47
C CYS A 48 -8.39 -9.06 2.17
N ILE A 49 -9.70 -8.86 2.27
CA ILE A 49 -10.59 -8.76 1.11
C ILE A 49 -11.36 -7.46 1.28
N ILE A 50 -11.14 -6.49 0.40
CA ILE A 50 -11.95 -5.28 0.36
C ILE A 50 -12.90 -5.38 -0.83
N ASN A 51 -14.20 -5.32 -0.55
CA ASN A 51 -15.26 -5.37 -1.55
C ASN A 51 -16.11 -4.11 -1.49
N ASN A 52 -16.39 -3.51 -2.65
CA ASN A 52 -17.23 -2.32 -2.75
C ASN A 52 -16.80 -1.22 -1.74
N THR A 53 -15.50 -1.04 -1.60
CA THR A 53 -14.85 -0.26 -0.55
C THR A 53 -14.02 0.86 -1.16
N VAL A 54 -13.97 2.00 -0.50
CA VAL A 54 -13.12 3.14 -0.89
C VAL A 54 -11.99 3.30 0.10
N VAL A 55 -10.75 3.33 -0.37
CA VAL A 55 -9.55 3.63 0.42
C VAL A 55 -9.02 5.00 0.01
N ASN A 56 -9.06 5.97 0.92
CA ASN A 56 -8.58 7.35 0.69
C ASN A 56 -7.06 7.50 0.92
N GLY A 57 -6.30 6.43 0.70
CA GLY A 57 -4.86 6.37 0.93
C GLY A 57 -4.26 5.17 0.20
N ASP A 58 -3.06 4.77 0.64
CA ASP A 58 -2.31 3.68 0.03
C ASP A 58 -2.76 2.32 0.58
N VAL A 59 -2.57 1.25 -0.20
CA VAL A 59 -2.74 -0.13 0.27
C VAL A 59 -1.39 -0.82 0.29
N ILE A 60 -0.96 -1.27 1.47
CA ILE A 60 0.31 -1.96 1.66
C ILE A 60 0.04 -3.42 2.03
N ALA A 61 0.42 -4.34 1.14
CA ALA A 61 0.33 -5.77 1.38
C ALA A 61 1.69 -6.35 1.79
N GLN A 62 1.79 -6.76 3.05
CA GLN A 62 3.02 -7.28 3.63
C GLN A 62 3.32 -8.72 3.19
N LYS A 63 4.49 -9.21 3.57
CA LYS A 63 4.99 -10.54 3.20
C LYS A 63 4.00 -11.68 3.51
N ASN A 64 3.86 -12.61 2.56
CA ASN A 64 2.96 -13.77 2.61
C ASN A 64 1.47 -13.42 2.83
N SER A 65 1.07 -12.15 2.74
CA SER A 65 -0.34 -11.76 2.85
C SER A 65 -1.14 -12.15 1.61
N THR A 66 -2.46 -12.16 1.75
CA THR A 66 -3.40 -12.23 0.64
C THR A 66 -4.19 -10.95 0.59
N LEU A 67 -4.10 -10.21 -0.51
CA LEU A 67 -4.88 -9.01 -0.78
C LEU A 67 -5.83 -9.29 -1.95
N VAL A 68 -7.13 -9.07 -1.73
CA VAL A 68 -8.14 -9.05 -2.78
C VAL A 68 -8.85 -7.70 -2.74
N VAL A 69 -8.75 -6.96 -3.84
CA VAL A 69 -9.41 -5.68 -4.09
C VAL A 69 -10.48 -5.95 -5.14
N ASP A 70 -11.76 -5.89 -4.76
CA ASP A 70 -12.88 -6.22 -5.65
C ASP A 70 -13.94 -5.11 -5.64
N LYS A 71 -14.30 -4.61 -6.82
CA LYS A 71 -15.25 -3.48 -6.98
C LYS A 71 -14.90 -2.29 -6.10
N ALA A 72 -13.62 -2.03 -5.89
CA ALA A 72 -13.14 -1.04 -4.93
C ALA A 72 -12.42 0.11 -5.65
N THR A 73 -12.32 1.24 -4.94
CA THR A 73 -11.56 2.40 -5.40
C THR A 73 -10.44 2.67 -4.40
N VAL A 74 -9.21 2.75 -4.90
CA VAL A 74 -8.03 3.14 -4.11
C VAL A 74 -7.53 4.47 -4.68
N HIS A 75 -7.50 5.51 -3.83
CA HIS A 75 -7.03 6.83 -4.23
C HIS A 75 -5.50 6.96 -4.24
N GLY A 76 -4.81 6.13 -3.46
CA GLY A 76 -3.35 6.05 -3.44
C GLY A 76 -2.77 4.93 -4.30
N ASP A 77 -1.58 4.51 -3.92
CA ASP A 77 -0.83 3.41 -4.52
C ASP A 77 -1.25 2.06 -3.93
N ILE A 78 -1.03 0.98 -4.68
CA ILE A 78 -0.96 -0.38 -4.13
C ILE A 78 0.48 -0.86 -4.17
N ASN A 79 1.05 -1.12 -3.00
CA ASN A 79 2.38 -1.72 -2.86
C ASN A 79 2.30 -3.11 -2.23
N ALA A 80 2.80 -4.13 -2.93
CA ALA A 80 2.81 -5.50 -2.44
C ALA A 80 4.18 -6.15 -2.65
N GLU A 81 4.93 -6.30 -1.57
CA GLU A 81 6.27 -6.90 -1.57
C GLU A 81 6.25 -8.26 -0.86
N GLY A 82 6.52 -9.32 -1.61
CA GLY A 82 6.56 -10.69 -1.11
C GLY A 82 5.20 -11.23 -0.67
N ALA A 83 4.08 -10.65 -1.11
CA ALA A 83 2.75 -11.15 -0.78
C ALA A 83 2.52 -12.54 -1.43
N LYS A 84 1.62 -13.33 -0.85
CA LYS A 84 1.29 -14.65 -1.42
C LYS A 84 0.33 -14.49 -2.60
N VAL A 85 -0.70 -13.68 -2.43
CA VAL A 85 -1.74 -13.47 -3.44
C VAL A 85 -2.09 -11.99 -3.52
N VAL A 86 -2.17 -11.47 -4.74
CA VAL A 86 -2.70 -10.12 -5.03
C VAL A 86 -3.72 -10.24 -6.16
N LYS A 87 -4.95 -9.81 -5.91
CA LYS A 87 -6.02 -9.76 -6.91
C LYS A 87 -6.63 -8.36 -6.94
N ILE A 88 -6.70 -7.75 -8.11
CA ILE A 88 -7.37 -6.47 -8.36
C ILE A 88 -8.45 -6.72 -9.40
N LEU A 89 -9.72 -6.62 -9.00
CA LEU A 89 -10.87 -7.09 -9.77
C LEU A 89 -11.91 -5.98 -9.87
N SER A 90 -12.35 -5.65 -11.08
CA SER A 90 -13.40 -4.63 -11.31
C SER A 90 -13.18 -3.33 -10.53
N SER A 91 -11.93 -2.91 -10.36
CA SER A 91 -11.52 -1.86 -9.42
C SER A 91 -10.82 -0.69 -10.11
N ALA A 92 -10.78 0.45 -9.45
CA ALA A 92 -10.09 1.65 -9.92
C ALA A 92 -8.97 2.05 -8.95
N ILE A 93 -7.74 2.09 -9.44
CA ILE A 93 -6.55 2.52 -8.70
C ILE A 93 -6.09 3.85 -9.31
N GLN A 94 -6.09 4.92 -8.52
CA GLN A 94 -5.67 6.23 -9.03
C GLN A 94 -4.15 6.40 -9.06
N GLY A 95 -3.43 5.74 -8.13
CA GLY A 95 -1.98 5.73 -8.09
C GLY A 95 -1.34 4.58 -8.88
N ASP A 96 -0.10 4.27 -8.49
CA ASP A 96 0.71 3.21 -9.05
C ASP A 96 0.35 1.85 -8.43
N VAL A 97 0.62 0.77 -9.19
CA VAL A 97 0.61 -0.59 -8.67
C VAL A 97 2.03 -1.14 -8.75
N LYS A 98 2.67 -1.28 -7.59
CA LYS A 98 4.03 -1.79 -7.42
C LYS A 98 3.97 -3.15 -6.74
N THR A 99 4.46 -4.17 -7.42
CA THR A 99 4.43 -5.55 -6.92
C THR A 99 5.77 -6.23 -7.09
N SER A 100 6.21 -6.96 -6.07
CA SER A 100 7.39 -7.80 -6.16
C SER A 100 7.21 -9.12 -5.43
N HIS A 101 7.79 -10.18 -5.97
CA HIS A 101 7.84 -11.50 -5.36
C HIS A 101 6.47 -12.11 -4.96
N ILE A 102 5.42 -11.86 -5.75
CA ILE A 102 4.12 -12.51 -5.51
C ILE A 102 4.21 -14.00 -5.80
N SER A 103 4.01 -14.85 -4.78
CA SER A 103 4.42 -16.27 -4.90
C SER A 103 3.35 -17.24 -5.43
N ALA A 104 2.05 -16.95 -5.24
CA ALA A 104 0.99 -17.90 -5.62
C ALA A 104 0.09 -17.40 -6.75
N ALA A 105 -0.49 -16.20 -6.62
CA ALA A 105 -1.39 -15.67 -7.65
C ALA A 105 -1.32 -14.16 -7.75
N PHE A 106 -1.11 -13.67 -8.97
CA PHE A 106 -1.19 -12.26 -9.31
C PHE A 106 -2.23 -12.06 -10.41
N VAL A 107 -3.32 -11.38 -10.09
CA VAL A 107 -4.47 -11.21 -11.00
C VAL A 107 -4.86 -9.74 -11.05
N ILE A 108 -5.00 -9.21 -12.26
CA ILE A 108 -5.64 -7.92 -12.51
C ILE A 108 -6.68 -8.16 -13.60
N ASP A 109 -7.96 -7.91 -13.31
CA ASP A 109 -9.07 -8.13 -14.26
C ASP A 109 -10.10 -7.01 -14.19
N LYS A 110 -10.56 -6.55 -15.36
CA LYS A 110 -11.58 -5.50 -15.54
C LYS A 110 -11.30 -4.24 -14.72
N SER A 111 -10.03 -3.89 -14.53
CA SER A 111 -9.61 -2.83 -13.63
C SER A 111 -8.91 -1.69 -14.36
N ALA A 112 -9.00 -0.49 -13.80
CA ALA A 112 -8.31 0.69 -14.29
C ALA A 112 -7.19 1.08 -13.31
N ILE A 113 -5.98 1.29 -13.83
CA ILE A 113 -4.84 1.81 -13.08
C ILE A 113 -4.43 3.11 -13.77
N ASN A 114 -4.55 4.23 -13.07
CA ASN A 114 -4.25 5.53 -13.63
C ASN A 114 -2.77 5.93 -13.48
N GLY A 115 -2.01 5.21 -12.66
CA GLY A 115 -0.55 5.31 -12.58
C GLY A 115 0.19 4.21 -13.36
N ASP A 116 1.43 3.97 -12.96
CA ASP A 116 2.32 2.96 -13.52
C ASP A 116 2.04 1.56 -12.95
N LEU A 117 2.32 0.53 -13.74
CA LEU A 117 2.29 -0.87 -13.31
C LEU A 117 3.71 -1.44 -13.32
N SER A 118 4.27 -1.65 -12.14
CA SER A 118 5.61 -2.22 -11.94
C SER A 118 5.55 -3.59 -11.26
N CYS A 119 6.24 -4.56 -11.86
CA CYS A 119 6.10 -5.96 -11.48
C CYS A 119 7.45 -6.67 -11.54
N LEU A 120 7.97 -7.15 -10.41
CA LEU A 120 9.26 -7.86 -10.35
C LEU A 120 9.18 -9.23 -9.68
N GLY A 121 9.51 -10.31 -10.39
CA GLY A 121 9.65 -11.66 -9.81
C GLY A 121 8.35 -12.24 -9.24
N ASN A 122 7.20 -11.91 -9.84
CA ASN A 122 5.88 -12.40 -9.43
C ASN A 122 5.56 -13.68 -10.19
N ALA A 123 4.60 -14.43 -9.65
CA ALA A 123 3.78 -15.34 -10.42
C ALA A 123 3.24 -14.61 -11.65
N ARG A 124 3.06 -15.35 -12.76
CA ARG A 124 2.56 -14.81 -14.02
C ARG A 124 1.28 -13.99 -13.77
N LEU A 125 1.31 -12.72 -14.15
CA LEU A 125 0.12 -11.88 -14.15
C LEU A 125 -0.94 -12.54 -15.04
N SER A 126 -2.16 -12.64 -14.54
CA SER A 126 -3.32 -13.16 -15.26
C SER A 126 -4.52 -12.21 -15.16
N GLY A 127 -5.51 -12.41 -16.03
CA GLY A 127 -6.67 -11.53 -16.17
C GLY A 127 -6.62 -10.69 -17.45
N GLY A 128 -7.68 -9.92 -17.70
CA GLY A 128 -7.82 -9.14 -18.94
C GLY A 128 -8.72 -7.91 -18.77
N ASN A 129 -8.93 -7.19 -19.88
CA ASN A 129 -9.77 -5.99 -19.93
C ASN A 129 -9.35 -4.89 -18.94
N ASN A 130 -8.05 -4.70 -18.77
CA ASN A 130 -7.51 -3.67 -17.90
C ASN A 130 -7.06 -2.45 -18.71
N ALA A 131 -7.33 -1.26 -18.17
CA ALA A 131 -6.79 -0.01 -18.68
C ALA A 131 -5.65 0.44 -17.76
N ILE A 132 -4.45 0.62 -18.31
CA ILE A 132 -3.31 1.16 -17.59
C ILE A 132 -2.92 2.45 -18.31
N SER A 133 -3.11 3.60 -17.65
CA SER A 133 -2.80 4.92 -18.22
C SER A 133 -1.29 5.19 -18.24
N GLY A 134 -0.57 4.69 -17.23
CA GLY A 134 0.87 4.82 -17.10
C GLY A 134 1.65 3.75 -17.85
N SER A 135 2.95 3.68 -17.53
CA SER A 135 3.89 2.74 -18.10
C SER A 135 3.78 1.37 -17.44
N LYS A 136 3.92 0.32 -18.24
CA LYS A 136 4.15 -1.05 -17.74
C LYS A 136 5.64 -1.34 -17.71
N SER A 137 6.13 -1.91 -16.61
CA SER A 137 7.56 -2.18 -16.45
C SER A 137 7.87 -3.59 -15.94
N ALA A 138 9.14 -3.99 -16.12
CA ALA A 138 9.67 -5.31 -15.80
C ALA A 138 8.83 -6.46 -16.38
N GLN A 139 8.29 -7.36 -15.56
CA GLN A 139 7.57 -8.56 -16.06
C GLN A 139 6.14 -8.29 -16.52
N CYS A 140 5.63 -7.06 -16.31
CA CYS A 140 4.30 -6.65 -16.74
C CYS A 140 4.28 -5.93 -18.09
N LYS A 141 5.44 -5.85 -18.77
CA LYS A 141 5.57 -5.32 -20.13
C LYS A 141 4.82 -6.17 -21.16
#